data_AF-A0A150QKE1-F1
#
_entry.id   AF-A0A150QKE1-F1
#
_cell.length_a   1.000
_cell.length_b   1.000
_cell.length_c   1.000
_cell.angle_alpha   90.00
_cell.angle_beta   90.00
_cell.angle_gamma   90.00
#
_symmetry.space_group_name_H-M   'P 1'
#
loop_
_entity.id
_entity.type
_entity.pdbx_description
1 polymer ?
#
loop_
_entity_poly.entity_id
_entity_poly.type
_entity_poly.pdbx_seq_one_letter_code
_entity_poly.pdbx_strand_id
1 'polypeptide(L)' 'MDPALAQPARPGLGEFAPAHPSSRAVLVASLAETLARAVTLGDEEAARILHEAVGRLLGLSAGPEGRARSRP' A
#
# COMPACT_ATOMS: atom_id res chain seq x y z
N MET A 1 -37.54 -28.86 -8.29
CA MET A 1 -37.32 -27.50 -8.82
C MET A 1 -36.21 -26.90 -7.98
N ASP A 2 -34.96 -27.19 -8.35
CA ASP A 2 -33.78 -26.69 -7.64
C ASP A 2 -33.38 -25.33 -8.21
N PRO A 3 -33.20 -24.28 -7.39
CA PRO A 3 -32.54 -23.08 -7.86
C PRO A 3 -31.04 -23.37 -7.88
N ALA A 4 -30.48 -23.50 -9.08
CA ALA A 4 -29.04 -23.45 -9.27
C ALA A 4 -28.53 -22.12 -8.70
N LEU A 5 -27.94 -22.16 -7.52
CA LEU A 5 -27.19 -21.06 -6.95
C LEU A 5 -26.05 -20.78 -7.93
N ALA A 6 -26.20 -19.70 -8.69
CA ALA A 6 -25.14 -19.13 -9.50
C ALA A 6 -24.01 -18.75 -8.55
N GLN A 7 -23.04 -19.66 -8.43
CA GLN A 7 -21.78 -19.44 -7.75
C GLN A 7 -21.18 -18.19 -8.42
N PRO A 8 -20.98 -17.05 -7.73
CA PRO A 8 -20.25 -15.95 -8.34
C PRO A 8 -18.87 -16.49 -8.68
N ALA A 9 -18.52 -16.45 -9.97
CA ALA A 9 -17.20 -16.83 -10.45
C ALA A 9 -16.18 -16.07 -9.59
N ARG A 10 -15.51 -16.78 -8.68
CA ARG A 10 -14.35 -16.23 -7.97
C ARG A 10 -13.35 -15.91 -9.07
N PRO A 11 -12.96 -14.64 -9.27
CA PRO A 11 -11.91 -14.32 -10.22
C PRO A 11 -10.71 -15.17 -9.83
N GLY A 12 -10.27 -16.02 -10.76
CA GLY A 12 -9.11 -16.86 -10.52
C GLY A 12 -7.95 -15.96 -10.15
N LEU A 13 -7.25 -16.27 -9.08
CA LEU A 13 -6.04 -15.56 -8.63
C LEU A 13 -4.95 -15.48 -9.74
N GLY A 14 -5.14 -16.22 -10.85
CA GLY A 14 -4.33 -16.19 -12.07
C GLY A 14 -4.82 -15.29 -13.22
N GLU A 15 -5.86 -14.47 -13.06
CA GLU A 15 -6.25 -13.45 -14.06
C GLU A 15 -5.37 -12.19 -13.97
N PHE A 16 -4.70 -11.98 -12.84
CA PHE A 16 -3.64 -10.97 -12.73
C PHE A 16 -2.40 -11.53 -13.42
N ALA A 17 -2.31 -11.37 -14.74
CA ALA A 17 -1.03 -11.50 -15.44
C ALA A 17 0.02 -10.70 -14.65
N PRO A 18 1.22 -11.24 -14.39
CA PRO A 18 2.25 -10.52 -13.65
C PRO A 18 2.64 -9.29 -14.47
N ALA A 19 1.99 -8.17 -14.18
CA ALA A 19 2.38 -6.89 -14.72
C ALA A 19 3.79 -6.62 -14.21
N HIS A 20 4.70 -6.26 -15.12
CA HIS A 20 6.03 -5.83 -14.70
C HIS A 20 5.84 -4.65 -13.74
N PRO A 21 6.24 -4.78 -12.47
CA PRO A 21 6.01 -3.74 -11.49
C PRO A 21 6.75 -2.48 -11.95
N SER A 22 6.09 -1.33 -11.87
CA SER A 22 6.79 -0.07 -12.10
C SER A 22 7.98 0.06 -11.14
N SER A 23 9.01 0.80 -11.53
CA SER A 23 10.16 1.05 -10.65
C SER A 23 9.73 1.62 -9.29
N ARG A 24 8.67 2.43 -9.27
CA ARG A 24 8.07 2.97 -8.05
C ARG A 24 7.47 1.86 -7.16
N ALA A 25 6.81 0.88 -7.75
CA ALA A 25 6.25 -0.26 -7.01
C ALA A 25 7.35 -1.14 -6.39
N VAL A 26 8.46 -1.35 -7.11
CA VAL A 26 9.63 -2.08 -6.59
C VAL A 26 10.23 -1.36 -5.37
N LEU A 27 10.39 -0.04 -5.45
CA LEU A 27 10.91 0.76 -4.34
C LEU A 27 9.97 0.74 -3.12
N VAL A 28 8.65 0.83 -3.34
CA VAL A 28 7.66 0.73 -2.25
C VAL A 28 7.73 -0.63 -1.56
N ALA A 29 7.84 -1.73 -2.32
CA ALA A 29 7.96 -3.07 -1.75
C ALA A 29 9.24 -3.22 -0.91
N SER A 30 10.38 -2.75 -1.42
CA SER A 30 11.66 -2.80 -0.71
C SER A 30 11.65 -1.97 0.58
N LEU A 31 11.03 -0.78 0.57
CA LEU A 31 10.88 0.05 1.77
C LEU A 31 9.90 -0.57 2.78
N ALA A 32 8.81 -1.18 2.31
CA ALA A 32 7.85 -1.86 3.17
C ALA A 32 8.49 -3.06 3.90
N GLU A 33 9.35 -3.81 3.22
CA GLU A 33 10.10 -4.92 3.82
C GLU A 33 11.08 -4.42 4.90
N THR A 34 11.77 -3.31 4.63
CA THR A 34 12.65 -2.67 5.61
C THR A 34 11.87 -2.12 6.81
N LEU A 35 10.70 -1.52 6.56
CA LEU A 35 9.80 -1.02 7.59
C LEU A 35 9.33 -2.14 8.52
N ALA A 36 8.93 -3.29 7.96
CA ALA A 36 8.51 -4.44 8.75
C ALA A 36 9.62 -4.94 9.69
N ARG A 37 10.87 -4.92 9.24
CA ARG A 37 12.03 -5.25 10.07
C ARG A 37 12.25 -4.23 11.18
N ALA A 38 12.19 -2.94 10.87
CA ALA A 38 12.34 -1.87 11.87
C ALA A 38 11.28 -2.00 12.98
N VAL A 39 10.02 -2.25 12.61
CA VAL A 39 8.93 -2.49 13.56
C VAL A 39 9.18 -3.74 14.42
N THR A 40 9.64 -4.83 13.81
CA THR A 40 9.94 -6.08 14.53
C THR A 40 11.08 -5.90 15.54
N LEU A 41 12.04 -5.03 15.23
CA LEU A 41 13.17 -4.70 16.10
C LEU A 41 12.84 -3.63 17.15
N GLY A 42 11.66 -3.01 17.08
CA GLY A 42 11.28 -1.89 17.95
C GLY A 42 12.02 -0.59 17.66
N ASP A 43 12.59 -0.44 16.46
CA ASP A 43 13.26 0.79 16.03
C ASP A 43 12.21 1.81 15.53
N GLU A 44 11.64 2.56 16.48
CA GLU A 44 10.55 3.51 16.22
C GLU A 44 10.96 4.66 15.30
N GLU A 45 12.19 5.14 15.41
CA GLU A 45 12.69 6.24 14.57
C GLU A 45 12.90 5.78 13.13
N ALA A 46 13.52 4.61 12.92
CA ALA A 46 13.64 4.03 11.60
C ALA A 46 12.26 3.73 10.98
N ALA A 47 11.33 3.20 11.77
CA ALA A 47 9.97 2.93 11.31
C ALA A 47 9.24 4.21 10.88
N ARG A 48 9.38 5.31 11.63
CA ARG A 48 8.81 6.61 11.28
C ARG A 48 9.37 7.15 9.97
N ILE A 49 10.70 7.16 9.83
CA ILE A 49 11.38 7.64 8.62
C ILE A 49 10.96 6.83 7.39
N LEU A 50 10.90 5.51 7.50
CA LEU A 50 10.51 4.61 6.42
C LEU A 50 9.04 4.78 6.05
N HIS A 51 8.15 4.95 7.03
CA HIS A 51 6.74 5.25 6.78
C HIS A 51 6.56 6.58 6.01
N GLU A 52 7.30 7.63 6.40
CA GLU A 52 7.28 8.91 5.70
C GLU A 52 7.86 8.81 4.27
N ALA A 53 8.93 8.03 4.08
CA ALA A 53 9.51 7.77 2.77
C ALA A 53 8.50 7.06 1.84
N VAL A 54 7.78 6.06 2.36
CA VAL A 54 6.69 5.40 1.62
C VAL A 54 5.56 6.39 1.33
N GLY A 55 5.14 7.19 2.31
CA GLY A 55 4.11 8.23 2.11
C GLY A 55 4.47 9.22 1.01
N ARG A 56 5.71 9.74 1.01
CA ARG A 56 6.24 10.61 -0.06
C ARG A 56 6.26 9.90 -1.41
N LEU A 57 6.72 8.66 -1.44
CA LEU A 57 6.68 7.84 -2.64
C LEU A 57 5.28 7.50 -3.09
N LEU A 58 4.24 7.67 -2.28
CA LEU A 58 2.84 7.51 -2.69
C LEU A 58 2.17 8.85 -3.00
N GLY A 59 2.86 9.98 -2.80
CA GLY A 59 2.28 11.32 -2.93
C GLY A 59 1.40 11.70 -1.74
N LEU A 60 1.41 10.91 -0.67
CA LEU A 60 0.67 11.11 0.57
C LEU A 60 1.44 12.00 1.53
N SER A 61 1.99 13.13 1.03
CA SER A 61 2.75 14.06 1.88
C SER A 61 1.97 14.30 3.17
N ALA A 62 2.57 13.92 4.30
CA ALA A 62 2.10 14.26 5.63
C ALA A 62 2.32 15.78 5.77
N GLY A 63 1.47 16.55 5.07
CA GLY A 63 1.46 18.00 5.20
C GLY A 63 1.24 18.33 6.67
N PRO A 64 1.90 19.38 7.21
CA PRO A 64 1.58 19.86 8.53
C PRO A 64 0.13 20.32 8.49
N GLU A 65 -0.78 19.48 9.00
CA GLU A 65 -2.12 19.85 9.44
C GLU A 65 -2.83 20.83 8.49
N GLY A 66 -3.01 20.41 7.24
CA GLY A 66 -3.46 21.26 6.14
C GLY A 66 -4.87 20.97 5.65
N ARG A 67 -5.80 20.49 6.48
CA ARG A 67 -7.24 20.53 6.16
C ARG A 67 -7.84 21.89 6.51
N ALA A 68 -7.17 22.97 6.09
CA ALA A 68 -7.78 24.27 5.86
C ALA A 68 -8.02 24.42 4.34
N ARG A 69 -8.81 23.51 3.77
CA ARG A 69 -9.42 23.70 2.44
C ARG A 69 -10.87 23.23 2.48
N SER A 70 -11.67 23.96 3.23
CA SER A 70 -13.08 24.14 2.94
C SER A 70 -13.24 25.56 2.38
N ARG A 71 -13.23 25.69 1.05
CA ARG A 71 -13.91 26.81 0.37
C ARG A 71 -15.40 26.45 0.33
N PRO A 72 -16.28 27.40 0.63
CA PRO A 72 -17.04 28.03 -0.45
C PRO A 72 -16.50 29.42 -0.78
#